data_AF-A0A7X7KC38-F1
#
_entry.id   AF-A0A7X7KC38-F1
#
_cell.length_a   1.000
_cell.length_b   1.000
_cell.length_c   1.000
_cell.angle_alpha   90.00
_cell.angle_beta   90.00
_cell.angle_gamma   90.00
#
_symmetry.space_group_name_H-M   'P 1'
#
loop_
_entity.id
_entity.type
_entity.pdbx_description
1 polymer ?
#
loop_
_entity_poly.entity_id
_entity_poly.type
_entity_poly.pdbx_seq_one_letter_code
_entity_poly.pdbx_strand_id
1 'polypeptide(L)' 'MEVQKGDRVMVNVAPFIGSVLRGNELIPCEVIDADELRALVRTEPPYREVTLWVLSSWIEEHPRRKQELLASLDA' A
#
# COMPACT_ATOMS: atom_id res chain seq x y z
N MET A 1 9.99 -3.48 -3.16
CA MET A 1 9.90 -2.07 -2.77
C MET A 1 10.21 -1.98 -1.28
N GLU A 2 11.03 -1.03 -0.88
CA GLU A 2 11.21 -0.68 0.53
C GLU A 2 10.07 0.26 0.93
N VAL A 3 9.21 -0.17 1.84
CA VAL A 3 8.00 0.56 2.25
C VAL A 3 8.35 1.36 3.49
N GLN A 4 8.07 2.66 3.49
CA GLN A 4 8.40 3.54 4.61
C GLN A 4 7.17 4.23 5.17
N LYS A 5 7.25 4.62 6.45
CA LYS A 5 6.22 5.43 7.10
C LYS A 5 5.96 6.72 6.30
N GLY A 6 4.69 7.02 6.08
CA GLY A 6 4.21 8.15 5.29
C GLY A 6 4.05 7.86 3.79
N ASP A 7 4.53 6.70 3.30
CA ASP A 7 4.29 6.30 1.93
C ASP A 7 2.80 6.09 1.67
N ARG A 8 2.37 6.47 0.46
CA ARG A 8 1.07 6.07 -0.09
C ARG A 8 1.27 4.89 -1.01
N VAL A 9 0.50 3.83 -0.76
CA VAL A 9 0.65 2.53 -1.42
C VAL A 9 -0.70 1.97 -1.82
N MET A 10 -0.68 0.99 -2.73
CA MET A 10 -1.85 0.20 -3.06
C MET A 10 -1.71 -1.16 -2.38
N VAL A 11 -2.73 -1.61 -1.64
CA VAL A 11 -2.68 -2.89 -0.93
C VAL A 11 -3.74 -3.81 -1.50
N ASN A 12 -3.41 -5.07 -1.78
CA ASN A 12 -4.41 -6.04 -2.21
C ASN A 12 -5.58 -6.13 -1.23
N VAL A 13 -6.81 -6.35 -1.72
CA VAL A 13 -8.00 -6.46 -0.86
C VAL A 13 -7.95 -7.64 0.11
N ALA A 14 -7.20 -8.70 -0.19
CA ALA A 14 -7.23 -9.96 0.54
C ALA A 14 -7.06 -9.85 2.08
N PRO A 15 -6.07 -9.08 2.62
CA PRO A 15 -5.90 -8.93 4.06
C PRO A 15 -7.08 -8.23 4.76
N PHE A 16 -7.81 -7.36 4.05
CA PHE A 16 -8.94 -6.61 4.61
C PHE A 16 -10.21 -7.46 4.75
N ILE A 17 -10.34 -8.52 3.94
CA ILE A 17 -11.48 -9.44 3.95
C ILE A 17 -11.13 -10.81 4.57
N GLY A 18 -9.91 -10.97 5.12
CA GLY A 18 -9.46 -12.22 5.70
C GLY A 18 -9.24 -13.35 4.68
N SER A 19 -8.98 -13.02 3.41
CA SER A 19 -8.69 -14.01 2.37
C SER A 19 -7.22 -14.41 2.37
N VAL A 20 -6.97 -15.70 2.13
CA VAL A 20 -5.60 -16.23 1.90
C VAL A 20 -5.17 -16.14 0.43
N LEU A 21 -6.12 -15.91 -0.48
CA LEU A 21 -5.87 -15.76 -1.92
C LEU A 21 -5.88 -14.28 -2.31
N ARG A 22 -5.01 -13.89 -3.25
CA ARG A 22 -5.02 -12.53 -3.80
C ARG A 22 -6.36 -12.24 -4.47
N GLY A 23 -6.91 -11.05 -4.21
CA GLY A 23 -8.01 -10.51 -4.99
C GLY A 23 -7.52 -9.71 -6.19
N ASN A 24 -8.46 -9.30 -7.06
CA ASN A 24 -8.18 -8.46 -8.23
C ASN A 24 -8.27 -6.96 -7.92
N GLU A 25 -8.65 -6.60 -6.69
CA GLU A 25 -8.83 -5.22 -6.26
C GLU A 25 -7.67 -4.77 -5.35
N LEU A 26 -7.38 -3.47 -5.42
CA LEU A 26 -6.38 -2.79 -4.62
C LEU A 26 -7.04 -1.65 -3.85
N ILE A 27 -6.63 -1.46 -2.60
CA ILE A 27 -7.13 -0.44 -1.69
C ILE A 27 -6.01 0.58 -1.44
N PRO A 28 -6.23 1.88 -1.70
CA PRO A 28 -5.27 2.93 -1.41
C PRO A 28 -5.09 3.05 0.11
N CYS A 29 -3.84 3.09 0.54
CA CYS A 29 -3.49 3.17 1.95
C CYS A 29 -2.30 4.11 2.20
N GLU A 30 -2.28 4.69 3.39
CA GLU A 30 -1.12 5.34 3.98
C GLU A 30 -0.39 4.36 4.91
N VAL A 31 0.94 4.35 4.84
CA VAL A 31 1.79 3.57 5.75
C VAL A 31 2.00 4.35 7.04
N ILE A 32 1.51 3.80 8.15
CA ILE A 32 1.63 4.40 9.49
C ILE A 32 2.92 3.96 10.18
N ASP A 33 3.36 2.73 9.93
CA ASP A 33 4.59 2.15 10.45
C ASP A 33 5.07 1.01 9.53
N ALA A 34 6.34 0.65 9.57
CA ALA A 34 6.90 -0.42 8.76
C ALA A 34 8.05 -1.15 9.45
N ASP A 35 8.10 -2.47 9.26
CA ASP A 35 9.23 -3.33 9.61
C ASP A 35 9.78 -4.00 8.33
N GLU A 36 10.80 -4.86 8.46
CA GLU A 36 11.45 -5.50 7.31
C GLU A 36 10.51 -6.36 6.44
N LEU A 37 9.40 -6.85 7.00
CA LEU A 37 8.50 -7.82 6.35
C LEU A 37 7.07 -7.33 6.18
N ARG A 38 6.67 -6.30 6.93
CA ARG A 38 5.28 -5.84 7.03
C ARG A 38 5.19 -4.33 7.12
N ALA A 39 4.02 -3.82 6.77
CA ALA A 39 3.65 -2.44 6.99
C ALA A 39 2.32 -2.36 7.75
N LEU A 40 2.23 -1.45 8.71
CA LEU A 40 0.98 -1.02 9.31
C LEU A 40 0.35 0.00 8.37
N VAL A 41 -0.75 -0.38 7.74
CA VAL A 41 -1.42 0.46 6.75
C VAL A 41 -2.75 0.96 7.29
N ARG A 42 -3.11 2.19 6.93
CA ARG A 42 -4.44 2.77 7.13
C ARG A 42 -5.07 3.04 5.77
N THR A 43 -6.27 2.55 5.56
CA THR A 43 -7.05 2.80 4.34
C THR A 43 -7.32 4.29 4.13
N GLU A 44 -7.27 4.76 2.88
CA GLU A 44 -7.69 6.11 2.50
C GLU A 44 -9.20 6.16 2.13
N PRO A 45 -9.86 7.33 2.20
CA PRO A 45 -11.20 7.52 1.67
C PRO A 45 -11.30 7.11 0.18
N PRO A 46 -12.44 6.56 -0.29
CA PRO A 46 -13.75 6.47 0.37
C PRO A 46 -13.96 5.19 1.20
N TYR A 47 -12.91 4.39 1.42
CA TYR A 47 -13.03 3.14 2.17
C TYR A 47 -13.26 3.42 3.66
N ARG A 48 -13.90 2.46 4.35
CA ARG A 48 -14.02 2.52 5.81
C ARG A 48 -12.62 2.55 6.41
N GLU A 49 -12.40 3.43 7.39
CA GLU A 49 -11.13 3.52 8.10
C GLU A 49 -10.82 2.19 8.82
N VAL A 50 -9.79 1.51 8.33
CA VAL A 50 -9.24 0.29 8.91
C VAL A 50 -7.73 0.44 8.98
N THR A 51 -7.15 0.02 10.11
CA THR A 51 -5.70 -0.06 10.31
C THR A 51 -5.29 -1.49 10.59
N LEU A 52 -4.38 -2.06 9.77
CA LEU A 52 -3.88 -3.40 9.98
C LEU A 52 -2.44 -3.60 9.49
N TRP A 53 -1.75 -4.59 10.06
CA TRP A 53 -0.46 -5.04 9.58
C TRP A 53 -0.63 -5.96 8.36
N VAL A 54 0.02 -5.64 7.25
CA VAL A 54 0.06 -6.47 6.04
C VAL A 54 1.49 -6.84 5.68
N LEU A 55 1.70 -8.03 5.13
CA LEU A 55 2.99 -8.40 4.56
C LEU A 55 3.31 -7.51 3.35
N SER A 56 4.58 -7.13 3.19
CA SER A 56 5.03 -6.30 2.06
C SER A 56 4.74 -6.93 0.70
N SER A 57 4.55 -8.25 0.63
CA SER A 57 4.12 -8.96 -0.59
C SER A 57 2.70 -8.60 -1.05
N TRP A 58 1.87 -8.00 -0.19
CA TRP A 58 0.54 -7.51 -0.52
C TRP A 58 0.52 -6.08 -1.04
N ILE A 59 1.67 -5.39 -1.00
CA ILE A 59 1.79 -3.97 -1.28
C ILE A 59 2.34 -3.76 -2.69
N GLU A 60 1.70 -2.86 -3.42
CA GLU A 60 2.04 -2.43 -4.77
C GLU A 60 2.31 -0.91 -4.77
N GLU A 61 3.18 -0.47 -5.67
CA GLU A 61 3.53 0.95 -5.81
C GLU A 61 2.30 1.78 -6.23
N HIS A 62 2.11 2.92 -5.57
CA HIS A 62 1.05 3.84 -5.97
C HIS A 62 1.40 4.48 -7.34
N PRO A 63 0.47 4.48 -8.31
CA PRO A 63 0.75 4.95 -9.68
C PRO A 63 1.30 6.38 -9.77
N ARG A 64 0.89 7.27 -8.85
CA ARG A 64 1.37 8.67 -8.82
C ARG A 64 2.86 8.78 -8.48
N ARG A 65 3.39 7.94 -7.58
CA ARG A 65 4.83 7.92 -7.26
C ARG A 65 5.65 7.53 -8.49
N LYS A 66 5.15 6.58 -9.29
CA LYS A 66 5.78 6.18 -10.56
C LYS A 66 5.81 7.32 -11.59
N GLN A 67 4.72 8.08 -11.70
CA GLN A 67 4.66 9.24 -12.60
C GLN A 67 5.59 10.38 -12.15
N GLU A 68 5.66 10.67 -10.85
CA GLU A 68 6.57 11.67 -10.29
C GLU A 68 8.04 11.27 -10.45
N LEU A 69 8.39 9.99 -10.22
CA LEU A 69 9.75 9.49 -10.45
C LEU A 69 10.16 9.59 -11.92
N LEU A 70 9.28 9.17 -12.84
CA LEU A 70 9.55 9.27 -14.28
C LEU A 70 9.75 10.73 -14.70
N ALA A 71 8.92 11.65 -14.22
CA ALA A 71 9.06 13.08 -14.50
C ALA A 71 10.36 13.68 -13.94
N SER A 72 10.90 13.14 -12.84
CA SER A 72 12.17 13.60 -12.25
C SER A 72 13.43 13.03 -12.91
N LEU A 73 13.31 11.97 -13.71
CA LEU A 73 14.43 11.35 -14.45
C LEU A 73 14.64 11.97 -15.83
N ASP A 74 13.62 12.66 -16.36
CA ASP A 74 13.65 13.35 -17.66
C ASP A 74 14.07 14.84 -17.56
N ALA A 75 14.47 15.32 -16.37
CA ALA A 75 14.89 16.70 -16.08
C ALA A 75 16.39 16.78 -15.76
#